data_AF-A0A349MVC3-F1
#
_entry.id   AF-A0A349MVC3-F1
#
_cell.length_a   1.000
_cell.length_b   1.000
_cell.length_c   1.000
_cell.angle_alpha   90.00
_cell.angle_beta   90.00
_cell.angle_gamma   90.00
#
_symmetry.space_group_name_H-M   'P 1'
#
loop_
_entity.id
_entity.type
_entity.pdbx_description
1 polymer ?
#
loop_
_entity_poly.entity_id
_entity_poly.type
_entity_poly.pdbx_seq_one_letter_code
_entity_poly.pdbx_strand_id
1 'polypeptide(L)'
;MDWKESYQVWEQQENLETSLKTELTALKGNDDALEDAFYQPMSFGTAGMRGVMGPGINRMNIYTVRQATEGLATYMDTLGDAAKKRGVAISFDSRHHSTEFAHEAAAVLGQHGIRSYVFEGLRPTPELSFTVRHLNTFAGIMITASHNPKQ
;
A
#
# COMPACT_ATOMS: atom_id res chain seq x y z
N MET A 1 2.73 14.08 16.55
CA MET A 1 1.40 13.51 16.78
C MET A 1 1.62 12.36 17.74
N ASP A 2 0.96 12.40 18.88
CA ASP A 2 0.98 11.30 19.84
C ASP A 2 0.35 10.05 19.21
N TRP A 3 0.82 8.85 19.54
CA TRP A 3 0.27 7.61 18.98
C TRP A 3 -1.22 7.46 19.32
N LYS A 4 -1.63 8.01 20.47
CA LYS A 4 -3.03 8.04 20.91
C LYS A 4 -3.91 8.89 20.01
N GLU A 5 -3.39 10.02 19.49
CA GLU A 5 -4.12 10.86 18.54
C GLU A 5 -4.34 10.09 17.22
N SER A 6 -3.30 9.43 16.71
CA SER A 6 -3.40 8.59 15.51
C SER A 6 -4.40 7.44 15.69
N TYR A 7 -4.38 6.79 16.85
CA TYR A 7 -5.35 5.75 17.21
C TYR A 7 -6.78 6.28 17.25
N GLN A 8 -7.01 7.43 17.90
CA GLN A 8 -8.35 8.03 17.99
C GLN A 8 -8.93 8.37 16.62
N VAL A 9 -8.11 8.86 15.68
CA VAL A 9 -8.54 9.11 14.30
C VAL A 9 -9.05 7.82 13.64
N TRP A 10 -8.38 6.69 13.87
CA TRP A 10 -8.81 5.40 13.33
C TRP A 10 -10.05 4.85 14.05
N GLU A 11 -10.13 4.99 15.37
CA GLU A 11 -11.28 4.52 16.16
C GLU A 11 -12.57 5.27 15.77
N GLN A 12 -12.47 6.56 15.49
CA GLN A 12 -13.60 7.42 15.10
C GLN A 12 -13.98 7.30 13.62
N GLN A 13 -13.22 6.55 12.82
CA GLN A 13 -13.50 6.44 11.39
C GLN A 13 -14.70 5.55 11.11
N GLU A 14 -15.78 6.14 10.60
CA GLU A 14 -17.04 5.43 10.33
C GLU A 14 -16.89 4.39 9.22
N ASN A 15 -16.14 4.73 8.17
CA ASN A 15 -15.93 3.92 6.97
C ASN A 15 -14.60 3.15 6.99
N LEU A 16 -14.15 2.74 8.17
CA LEU A 16 -13.01 1.84 8.30
C LEU A 16 -13.40 0.46 7.73
N GLU A 17 -12.52 -0.15 6.95
CA GLU A 17 -12.73 -1.50 6.43
C GLU A 17 -13.05 -2.49 7.58
N THR A 18 -14.01 -3.37 7.35
CA THR A 18 -14.64 -4.21 8.38
C THR A 18 -13.64 -5.12 9.11
N SER A 19 -12.71 -5.75 8.39
CA SER A 19 -11.69 -6.60 9.00
C SER A 19 -10.74 -5.79 9.88
N LEU A 20 -10.26 -4.64 9.40
CA LEU A 20 -9.41 -3.73 10.17
C LEU A 20 -10.12 -3.16 11.40
N LYS A 21 -11.43 -2.85 11.28
CA LYS A 21 -12.24 -2.40 12.42
C LYS A 21 -12.38 -3.48 13.49
N THR A 22 -12.54 -4.73 13.07
CA THR A 22 -12.63 -5.88 13.97
C THR A 22 -11.31 -6.09 14.70
N GLU A 23 -10.19 -6.09 13.98
CA GLU A 23 -8.85 -6.20 14.56
C GLU A 23 -8.53 -5.03 15.50
N LEU A 24 -8.86 -3.78 15.11
CA LEU A 24 -8.64 -2.60 15.94
C LEU A 24 -9.42 -2.67 17.25
N THR A 25 -10.65 -3.18 17.19
CA THR A 25 -11.48 -3.40 18.39
C THR A 25 -10.86 -4.46 19.31
N ALA A 26 -10.25 -5.50 18.74
CA ALA A 26 -9.58 -6.55 19.51
C ALA A 26 -8.31 -6.06 20.22
N LEU A 27 -7.67 -4.98 19.75
CA LEU A 27 -6.52 -4.35 20.40
C LEU A 27 -6.93 -3.43 21.57
N LYS A 28 -8.23 -3.12 21.74
CA LYS A 28 -8.70 -2.16 22.74
C LYS A 28 -8.34 -2.62 24.16
N GLY A 29 -7.70 -1.74 24.92
CA GLY A 29 -7.23 -2.03 26.28
C GLY A 29 -5.84 -2.69 26.36
N ASN A 30 -5.17 -2.89 25.23
CA ASN A 30 -3.77 -3.30 25.18
C ASN A 30 -2.91 -2.14 24.66
N ASP A 31 -2.49 -1.25 25.58
CA ASP A 31 -1.74 -0.04 25.26
C ASP A 31 -0.42 -0.34 24.54
N ASP A 32 0.30 -1.43 24.89
CA ASP A 32 1.55 -1.80 24.23
C ASP A 32 1.33 -2.16 22.74
N ALA A 33 0.27 -2.91 22.45
CA ALA A 33 -0.06 -3.29 21.08
C ALA A 33 -0.59 -2.11 20.25
N LEU A 34 -1.34 -1.21 20.89
CA LEU A 34 -1.81 0.02 20.25
C LEU A 34 -0.64 0.98 19.99
N GLU A 35 0.24 1.17 20.96
CA GLU A 35 1.45 1.98 20.77
C GLU A 35 2.26 1.42 19.61
N ASP A 36 2.58 0.13 19.60
CA ASP A 36 3.35 -0.47 18.50
C ASP A 36 2.67 -0.34 17.12
N ALA A 37 1.33 -0.33 17.05
CA ALA A 37 0.60 -0.14 15.80
C ALA A 37 0.55 1.32 15.32
N PHE A 38 0.71 2.30 16.21
CA PHE A 38 0.44 3.72 15.92
C PHE A 38 1.60 4.69 16.22
N TYR A 39 2.71 4.24 16.83
CA TYR A 39 3.81 5.14 17.24
C TYR A 39 4.57 5.78 16.09
N GLN A 40 4.59 5.16 14.92
CA GLN A 40 5.20 5.74 13.72
C GLN A 40 4.59 5.18 12.43
N PRO A 41 4.62 5.93 11.32
CA PRO A 41 4.35 5.36 10.00
C PRO A 41 5.39 4.30 9.63
N MET A 42 4.99 3.31 8.84
CA MET A 42 5.95 2.38 8.22
C MET A 42 7.00 3.14 7.39
N SER A 43 8.26 2.75 7.52
CA SER A 43 9.33 3.33 6.73
C SER A 43 9.41 2.72 5.33
N PHE A 44 9.78 3.53 4.35
CA PHE A 44 10.11 3.08 3.00
C PHE A 44 11.61 2.81 2.89
N GLY A 45 12.00 1.53 2.91
CA GLY A 45 13.40 1.11 2.81
C GLY A 45 13.86 0.88 1.38
N THR A 46 15.11 0.41 1.23
CA THR A 46 15.70 0.05 -0.08
C THR A 46 14.92 -1.04 -0.81
N ALA A 47 14.22 -1.90 -0.05
CA ALA A 47 13.41 -2.99 -0.58
C ALA A 47 11.89 -2.72 -0.47
N GLY A 48 11.49 -1.44 -0.40
CA GLY A 48 10.12 -0.99 -0.24
C GLY A 48 9.66 -0.95 1.22
N MET A 49 8.34 -0.85 1.41
CA MET A 49 7.71 -0.93 2.73
C MET A 49 7.43 -2.38 3.10
N ARG A 50 7.80 -2.79 4.32
CA ARG A 50 7.52 -4.13 4.86
C ARG A 50 7.14 -4.01 6.32
N GLY A 51 6.05 -4.65 6.71
CA GLY A 51 5.56 -4.65 8.07
C GLY A 51 4.52 -5.73 8.30
N VAL A 52 4.14 -5.90 9.56
CA VAL A 52 3.06 -6.80 9.97
C VAL A 52 1.73 -6.26 9.43
N MET A 53 0.84 -7.14 8.98
CA MET A 53 -0.50 -6.74 8.55
C MET A 53 -1.38 -6.41 9.76
N GLY A 54 -2.26 -5.43 9.61
CA GLY A 54 -3.23 -5.07 10.65
C GLY A 54 -3.57 -3.58 10.68
N PRO A 55 -4.33 -3.13 11.70
CA PRO A 55 -4.74 -1.74 11.82
C PRO A 55 -3.59 -0.85 12.30
N GLY A 56 -3.60 0.40 11.85
CA GLY A 56 -2.64 1.41 12.28
C GLY A 56 -1.60 1.78 11.22
N ILE A 57 -0.88 2.86 11.51
CA ILE A 57 0.06 3.49 10.58
C ILE A 57 1.42 2.77 10.53
N ASN A 58 1.72 1.95 11.55
CA ASN A 58 2.89 1.08 11.59
C ASN A 58 2.57 -0.35 11.10
N ARG A 59 1.55 -0.50 10.24
CA ARG A 59 1.11 -1.79 9.71
C ARG A 59 0.91 -1.74 8.21
N MET A 60 1.03 -2.91 7.57
CA MET A 60 0.62 -3.10 6.20
C MET A 60 -0.90 -3.29 6.15
N ASN A 61 -1.59 -2.40 5.46
CA ASN A 61 -3.03 -2.46 5.22
C ASN A 61 -3.38 -1.63 3.99
N ILE A 62 -4.65 -1.64 3.58
CA ILE A 62 -5.11 -0.91 2.40
C ILE A 62 -4.79 0.59 2.48
N TYR A 63 -4.83 1.21 3.66
CA TYR A 63 -4.58 2.64 3.81
C TYR A 63 -3.10 2.98 3.67
N THR A 64 -2.21 2.12 4.17
CA THR A 64 -0.76 2.27 3.95
C THR A 64 -0.38 2.10 2.48
N VAL A 65 -1.01 1.15 1.78
CA VAL A 65 -0.82 0.97 0.32
C VAL A 65 -1.33 2.19 -0.45
N ARG A 66 -2.52 2.71 -0.08
CA ARG A 66 -3.08 3.92 -0.66
C ARG A 66 -2.15 5.12 -0.44
N GLN A 67 -1.67 5.32 0.78
CA GLN A 67 -0.77 6.44 1.13
C GLN A 67 0.53 6.41 0.33
N ALA A 68 1.17 5.25 0.19
CA ALA A 68 2.38 5.16 -0.62
C ALA A 68 2.11 5.36 -2.11
N THR A 69 0.97 4.87 -2.60
CA THR A 69 0.57 5.08 -3.99
C THR A 69 0.21 6.53 -4.27
N GLU A 70 -0.42 7.22 -3.31
CA GLU A 70 -0.70 8.66 -3.34
C GLU A 70 0.58 9.46 -3.49
N GLY A 71 1.65 9.10 -2.76
CA GLY A 71 2.96 9.73 -2.91
C GLY A 71 3.55 9.59 -4.32
N LEU A 72 3.40 8.42 -4.95
CA LEU A 72 3.79 8.23 -6.35
C LEU A 72 2.91 9.03 -7.32
N ALA A 73 1.59 9.01 -7.12
CA ALA A 73 0.63 9.67 -7.99
C ALA A 73 0.81 11.20 -7.97
N THR A 74 0.89 11.79 -6.77
CA THR A 74 1.16 13.22 -6.57
C THR A 74 2.52 13.63 -7.15
N TYR A 75 3.56 12.80 -7.01
CA TYR A 75 4.84 13.07 -7.68
C TYR A 75 4.69 13.09 -9.20
N MET A 76 3.97 12.12 -9.78
CA MET A 76 3.71 12.10 -11.23
C MET A 76 2.90 13.30 -11.71
N ASP A 77 1.98 13.83 -10.90
CA ASP A 77 1.25 15.06 -11.21
C ASP A 77 2.19 16.27 -11.39
N THR A 78 3.28 16.34 -10.64
CA THR A 78 4.28 17.42 -10.79
C THR A 78 5.08 17.34 -12.10
N LEU A 79 5.04 16.20 -12.80
CA LEU A 79 5.81 15.94 -14.02
C LEU A 79 5.00 16.17 -15.31
N GLY A 80 3.71 16.48 -15.18
CA GLY A 80 2.80 16.76 -16.28
C GLY A 80 2.23 15.52 -16.99
N ASP A 81 1.32 15.77 -17.94
CA ASP A 81 0.48 14.73 -18.56
C ASP A 81 1.26 13.64 -19.30
N ALA A 82 2.45 13.95 -19.82
CA ALA A 82 3.27 12.96 -20.51
C ALA A 82 3.68 11.82 -19.57
N ALA A 83 4.00 12.11 -18.31
CA ALA A 83 4.32 11.09 -17.31
C ALA A 83 3.09 10.23 -16.97
N LYS A 84 1.93 10.87 -16.79
CA LYS A 84 0.66 10.20 -16.48
C LYS A 84 0.20 9.24 -17.58
N LYS A 85 0.37 9.64 -18.85
CA LYS A 85 0.05 8.82 -20.03
C LYS A 85 0.90 7.55 -20.15
N ARG A 86 2.15 7.58 -19.66
CA ARG A 86 3.00 6.37 -19.59
C ARG A 86 2.45 5.35 -18.59
N GLY A 87 1.78 5.83 -17.53
CA GLY A 87 1.12 4.96 -16.57
C GLY A 87 2.07 4.19 -15.65
N VAL A 88 1.53 3.23 -14.90
CA VAL A 88 2.23 2.42 -13.91
C VAL A 88 1.87 0.95 -14.09
N ALA A 89 2.88 0.07 -14.12
CA ALA A 89 2.67 -1.38 -14.12
C ALA A 89 2.56 -1.91 -12.68
N ILE A 90 1.64 -2.82 -12.40
CA ILE A 90 1.39 -3.33 -11.03
C ILE A 90 1.38 -4.85 -11.06
N SER A 91 2.29 -5.46 -10.31
CA SER A 91 2.46 -6.91 -10.17
C SER A 91 2.38 -7.32 -8.71
N PHE A 92 2.05 -8.58 -8.45
CA PHE A 92 1.87 -9.09 -7.10
C PHE A 92 2.24 -10.58 -6.97
N ASP A 93 2.60 -10.99 -5.75
CA ASP A 93 2.94 -12.36 -5.39
C ASP A 93 1.77 -13.12 -4.71
N SER A 94 2.03 -14.32 -4.20
CA SER A 94 1.04 -15.22 -3.59
C SER A 94 0.75 -14.95 -2.10
N ARG A 95 1.08 -13.77 -1.58
CA ARG A 95 0.75 -13.40 -0.20
C ARG A 95 -0.73 -13.05 -0.06
N HIS A 96 -1.22 -13.15 1.17
CA HIS A 96 -2.57 -12.69 1.50
C HIS A 96 -2.70 -11.21 1.17
N HIS A 97 -3.88 -10.81 0.68
CA HIS A 97 -4.20 -9.44 0.25
C HIS A 97 -3.36 -8.87 -0.91
N SER A 98 -2.42 -9.62 -1.49
CA SER A 98 -1.57 -9.11 -2.58
C SER A 98 -2.38 -8.59 -3.78
N THR A 99 -3.43 -9.31 -4.18
CA THR A 99 -4.35 -8.88 -5.24
C THR A 99 -5.16 -7.65 -4.84
N GLU A 100 -5.69 -7.62 -3.62
CA GLU A 100 -6.44 -6.48 -3.10
C GLU A 100 -5.58 -5.21 -3.06
N PHE A 101 -4.36 -5.29 -2.52
CA PHE A 101 -3.41 -4.19 -2.50
C PHE A 101 -3.01 -3.70 -3.89
N ALA A 102 -2.90 -4.61 -4.88
CA ALA A 102 -2.65 -4.22 -6.25
C ALA A 102 -3.82 -3.39 -6.83
N HIS A 103 -5.07 -3.77 -6.53
CA HIS A 103 -6.25 -3.02 -6.94
C HIS A 103 -6.41 -1.70 -6.19
N GLU A 104 -6.06 -1.65 -4.90
CA GLU A 104 -6.06 -0.41 -4.13
C GLU A 104 -5.06 0.61 -4.69
N ALA A 105 -3.85 0.16 -5.04
CA ALA A 105 -2.89 0.99 -5.74
C ALA A 105 -3.44 1.48 -7.10
N ALA A 106 -4.06 0.58 -7.88
CA ALA A 106 -4.65 0.95 -9.16
C ALA A 106 -5.79 1.98 -9.01
N ALA A 107 -6.61 1.85 -7.97
CA ALA A 107 -7.73 2.76 -7.69
C ALA A 107 -7.22 4.17 -7.38
N VAL A 108 -6.18 4.30 -6.54
CA VAL A 108 -5.55 5.60 -6.24
C VAL A 108 -5.00 6.23 -7.52
N LEU A 109 -4.21 5.50 -8.31
CA LEU A 109 -3.69 5.99 -9.59
C LEU A 109 -4.81 6.44 -10.53
N GLY A 110 -5.92 5.70 -10.56
CA GLY A 110 -7.11 6.02 -11.34
C GLY A 110 -7.77 7.35 -10.95
N GLN A 111 -7.79 7.69 -9.65
CA GLN A 111 -8.29 9.00 -9.19
C GLN A 111 -7.44 10.16 -9.71
N HIS A 112 -6.15 9.94 -9.92
CA HIS A 112 -5.27 10.91 -10.55
C HIS A 112 -5.33 10.84 -12.08
N GLY A 113 -6.15 9.98 -12.69
CA GLY A 113 -6.18 9.81 -14.15
C GLY A 113 -4.87 9.20 -14.71
N ILE A 114 -4.12 8.48 -13.89
CA ILE A 114 -2.91 7.75 -14.30
C ILE A 114 -3.33 6.35 -14.75
N ARG A 115 -2.84 5.92 -15.92
CA ARG A 115 -3.14 4.59 -16.45
C ARG A 115 -2.44 3.50 -15.62
N SER A 116 -3.18 2.49 -15.18
CA SER A 116 -2.64 1.34 -14.44
C SER A 116 -2.70 0.07 -15.29
N TYR A 117 -1.58 -0.68 -15.33
CA TYR A 117 -1.48 -1.99 -15.98
C TYR A 117 -1.33 -3.05 -14.89
N VAL A 118 -2.44 -3.65 -14.46
CA VAL A 118 -2.45 -4.66 -13.39
C VAL A 118 -2.38 -6.06 -14.00
N PHE A 119 -1.48 -6.90 -13.51
CA PHE A 119 -1.42 -8.30 -13.94
C PHE A 119 -2.67 -9.09 -13.50
N GLU A 120 -3.14 -10.00 -14.35
CA GLU A 120 -4.31 -10.85 -14.06
C GLU A 120 -4.03 -11.94 -13.01
N GLY A 121 -2.76 -12.20 -12.69
CA GLY A 121 -2.38 -13.22 -11.74
C GLY A 121 -0.96 -13.06 -11.23
N LEU A 122 -0.53 -14.04 -10.43
CA LEU A 122 0.77 -14.05 -9.76
C LEU A 122 1.91 -13.90 -10.76
N ARG A 123 2.83 -12.98 -10.49
CA ARG A 123 4.01 -12.73 -11.33
C ARG A 123 5.25 -12.40 -10.51
N PRO A 124 6.44 -12.87 -10.93
CA PRO A 124 7.67 -12.59 -10.22
C PRO A 124 8.16 -11.17 -10.55
N THR A 125 8.95 -10.57 -9.65
CA THR A 125 9.52 -9.22 -9.81
C THR A 125 10.22 -8.98 -11.16
N PRO A 126 10.96 -9.94 -11.77
CA PRO A 126 11.59 -9.75 -13.07
C PRO A 126 10.58 -9.49 -14.20
N GLU A 127 9.36 -10.02 -14.12
CA GLU A 127 8.33 -9.80 -15.14
C GLU A 127 7.74 -8.38 -15.05
N LEU A 128 7.61 -7.84 -13.84
CA LEU A 128 7.32 -6.41 -13.66
C LEU A 128 8.44 -5.54 -14.26
N SER A 129 9.70 -5.87 -13.97
CA SER A 129 10.86 -5.14 -14.50
C SER A 129 10.89 -5.14 -16.04
N PHE A 130 10.63 -6.29 -16.66
CA PHE A 130 10.46 -6.40 -18.10
C PHE A 130 9.31 -5.53 -18.60
N THR A 131 8.14 -5.59 -17.96
CA THR A 131 6.91 -4.91 -18.38
C THR A 131 7.05 -3.40 -18.34
N VAL A 132 7.69 -2.85 -17.29
CA VAL A 132 7.97 -1.40 -17.19
C VAL A 132 8.75 -0.91 -18.40
N ARG A 133 9.76 -1.69 -18.83
CA ARG A 133 10.58 -1.36 -19.99
C ARG A 133 9.85 -1.59 -21.31
N HIS A 134 9.12 -2.69 -21.42
CA HIS A 134 8.42 -3.11 -22.63
C HIS A 134 7.27 -2.17 -22.98
N LEU A 135 6.44 -1.81 -22.00
CA LEU A 135 5.32 -0.88 -22.16
C LEU A 135 5.73 0.59 -21.99
N ASN A 136 7.00 0.84 -21.64
CA ASN A 136 7.55 2.16 -21.34
C ASN A 136 6.74 2.90 -20.26
N THR A 137 6.28 2.20 -19.21
CA THR A 137 5.57 2.83 -18.10
C THR A 137 6.49 3.75 -17.31
N PHE A 138 5.91 4.73 -16.61
CA PHE A 138 6.68 5.65 -15.79
C PHE A 138 7.30 4.93 -14.57
N ALA A 139 6.52 4.07 -13.92
CA ALA A 139 6.93 3.31 -12.75
C ALA A 139 6.36 1.89 -12.76
N GLY A 140 6.82 1.09 -11.79
CA GLY A 140 6.25 -0.21 -11.46
C GLY A 140 6.00 -0.34 -9.96
N ILE A 141 4.88 -0.95 -9.56
CA ILE A 141 4.55 -1.30 -8.18
C ILE A 141 4.59 -2.82 -8.06
N MET A 142 5.39 -3.34 -7.12
CA MET A 142 5.43 -4.76 -6.79
C MET A 142 4.86 -4.98 -5.40
N ILE A 143 3.74 -5.71 -5.31
CA ILE A 143 3.18 -6.14 -4.02
C ILE A 143 3.83 -7.48 -3.65
N THR A 144 4.81 -7.42 -2.73
CA THR A 144 5.50 -8.60 -2.21
C THR A 144 6.24 -8.25 -0.92
N ALA A 145 6.37 -9.21 -0.02
CA ALA A 145 7.35 -9.13 1.08
C ALA A 145 8.55 -10.06 0.86
N SER A 146 8.81 -10.47 -0.39
CA SER A 146 9.93 -11.33 -0.79
C SER A 146 9.97 -12.64 0.02
N HIS A 147 11.05 -12.90 0.76
CA HIS A 147 11.23 -14.08 1.60
C HIS A 147 10.76 -13.90 3.05
N ASN A 148 10.17 -12.75 3.40
CA ASN A 148 9.73 -12.50 4.77
C ASN A 148 8.70 -13.59 5.19
N PRO A 149 8.74 -14.11 6.41
CA PRO A 149 7.79 -15.14 6.83
C PRO A 149 6.34 -14.69 6.64
N LYS A 150 5.45 -15.63 6.32
CA LYS A 150 4.00 -15.47 6.51
C LYS A 150 3.78 -15.68 8.01
N GLN A 151 3.92 -14.64 8.82
CA GLN A 151 3.44 -14.71 10.20
C GLN A 151 1.93 -14.53 10.17
#